data_AF-A0A9E3C104-F1
#
_entry.id   AF-A0A9E3C104-F1
#
_cell.length_a   1.000
_cell.length_b   1.000
_cell.length_c   1.000
_cell.angle_alpha   90.00
_cell.angle_beta   90.00
_cell.angle_gamma   90.00
#
_symmetry.space_group_name_H-M   'P 1'
#
loop_
_entity.id
_entity.type
_entity.pdbx_description
1 polymer ?
#
loop_
_entity_poly.entity_id
_entity_poly.type
_entity_poly.pdbx_seq_one_letter_code
_entity_poly.pdbx_strand_id
1 'polypeptide(L)'
;FIREAMFDLDAAGLDRLNPNCRIYQEIARIAGVFHTQPALRFGRMYFREISGNGRDFGLPEGHPCTLAFSRILANDEVLVAYNTSTTDQRADFVLVDDTLHRGGDTMTFLYGGRGTVTVQDHPDPGNPSRFIQLPLAPMQFVILR
;
A
#
# COMPACT_ATOMS: atom_id res chain seq x y z
N PHE A 1 11.44 30.41 -8.42
CA PHE A 1 10.53 29.97 -9.48
C PHE A 1 10.17 28.50 -9.24
N ILE A 2 9.14 28.23 -8.44
CA ILE A 2 8.57 26.89 -8.21
C ILE A 2 7.06 27.12 -8.03
N ARG A 3 6.29 27.36 -9.10
CA ARG A 3 4.80 27.30 -9.10
C ARG A 3 4.16 27.11 -10.47
N GLU A 4 4.89 26.93 -11.56
CA GLU A 4 4.28 26.94 -12.91
C GLU A 4 3.91 25.55 -13.45
N ALA A 5 4.42 24.45 -12.89
CA ALA A 5 4.15 23.11 -13.43
C ALA A 5 2.75 22.53 -13.10
N MET A 6 1.92 23.24 -12.34
CA MET A 6 0.56 22.79 -11.98
C MET A 6 -0.57 23.53 -12.69
N PHE A 7 -0.28 24.67 -13.31
CA PHE A 7 -1.28 25.57 -13.88
C PHE A 7 -0.93 25.83 -15.34
N ASP A 8 -1.68 25.22 -16.24
CA ASP A 8 -1.72 25.65 -17.63
C ASP A 8 -2.96 26.53 -17.81
N LEU A 9 -2.74 27.85 -17.86
CA LEU A 9 -3.81 28.84 -18.02
C LEU A 9 -4.44 28.77 -19.43
N ASP A 10 -3.74 28.17 -20.40
CA ASP A 10 -4.19 28.04 -21.78
C ASP A 10 -5.00 26.74 -21.99
N ALA A 11 -4.92 25.79 -21.06
CA ALA A 11 -5.63 24.51 -21.10
C ALA A 11 -6.61 24.34 -19.93
N ALA A 12 -7.68 25.15 -19.94
CA ALA A 12 -8.77 25.06 -18.98
C ALA A 12 -9.34 23.62 -18.91
N GLY A 13 -9.17 22.97 -17.74
CA GLY A 13 -9.62 21.59 -17.47
C GLY A 13 -8.51 20.57 -17.20
N LEU A 14 -7.27 20.86 -17.62
CA LEU A 14 -6.08 20.04 -17.33
C LEU A 14 -5.36 20.45 -16.03
N ASP A 15 -5.83 21.53 -15.38
CA ASP A 15 -5.37 21.96 -14.07
C ASP A 15 -5.48 20.81 -13.06
N ARG A 16 -4.36 20.49 -12.41
CA ARG A 16 -4.29 19.41 -11.40
C ARG A 16 -5.03 19.78 -10.11
N LEU A 17 -5.38 21.04 -9.91
CA LEU A 17 -6.28 21.54 -8.86
C LEU A 17 -7.75 21.57 -9.26
N ASN A 18 -8.10 21.20 -10.50
CA ASN A 18 -9.50 21.04 -10.91
C ASN A 18 -10.16 19.92 -10.08
N PRO A 19 -11.19 20.22 -9.25
CA PRO A 19 -11.84 19.21 -8.42
C PRO A 19 -12.47 18.05 -9.20
N ASN A 20 -12.75 18.27 -10.49
CA ASN A 20 -13.35 17.29 -11.38
C ASN A 20 -12.32 16.39 -12.07
N CYS A 21 -11.02 16.67 -11.97
CA CYS A 21 -10.01 15.82 -12.60
C CYS A 21 -9.71 14.58 -11.75
N ARG A 22 -9.38 13.47 -12.42
CA ARG A 22 -9.19 12.17 -11.77
C ARG A 22 -8.15 12.23 -10.65
N ILE A 23 -6.99 12.81 -10.91
CA ILE A 23 -5.90 12.88 -9.93
C ILE A 23 -6.30 13.66 -8.67
N TYR A 24 -7.06 14.76 -8.80
CA TYR A 24 -7.58 15.49 -7.65
C TYR A 24 -8.50 14.61 -6.82
N GLN A 25 -9.44 13.90 -7.46
CA GLN A 25 -10.38 13.03 -6.79
C GLN A 25 -9.71 11.82 -6.11
N GLU A 26 -8.67 11.24 -6.71
CA GLU A 26 -7.86 10.18 -6.08
C GLU A 26 -7.10 10.72 -4.86
N ILE A 27 -6.45 11.89 -4.98
CA ILE A 27 -5.76 12.54 -3.85
C ILE A 27 -6.75 12.85 -2.72
N ALA A 28 -7.93 13.39 -3.04
CA ALA A 28 -8.98 13.68 -2.06
C ALA A 28 -9.48 12.41 -1.36
N ARG A 29 -9.64 11.29 -2.10
CA ARG A 29 -9.99 9.99 -1.50
C ARG A 29 -8.91 9.47 -0.56
N ILE A 30 -7.63 9.52 -0.96
CA ILE A 30 -6.51 9.13 -0.09
C ILE A 30 -6.47 10.03 1.15
N ALA A 31 -6.63 11.35 0.99
CA ALA A 31 -6.68 12.28 2.10
C ALA A 31 -7.83 11.97 3.07
N GLY A 32 -8.98 11.55 2.55
CA GLY A 32 -10.10 11.03 3.36
C GLY A 32 -9.68 9.83 4.22
N VAL A 33 -8.98 8.85 3.65
CA VAL A 33 -8.44 7.70 4.41
C VAL A 33 -7.44 8.15 5.47
N PHE A 34 -6.52 9.06 5.14
CA PHE A 34 -5.56 9.60 6.13
C PHE A 34 -6.26 10.31 7.30
N HIS A 35 -7.42 10.92 7.06
CA HIS A 35 -8.19 11.57 8.11
C HIS A 35 -8.79 10.57 9.09
N THR A 36 -9.27 9.42 8.59
CA THR A 36 -9.90 8.39 9.44
C THR A 36 -8.92 7.42 10.07
N GLN A 37 -7.68 7.32 9.57
CA GLN A 37 -6.66 6.39 10.08
C GLN A 37 -5.52 7.15 10.80
N PRO A 38 -5.52 7.21 12.15
CA PRO A 38 -4.46 7.87 12.91
C PRO A 38 -3.07 7.29 12.65
N ALA A 39 -2.95 5.97 12.43
CA ALA A 39 -1.68 5.32 12.13
C ALA A 39 -0.99 5.91 10.89
N LEU A 40 -1.73 6.24 9.83
CA LEU A 40 -1.16 6.88 8.63
C LEU A 40 -0.57 8.28 8.90
N ARG A 41 -1.06 8.99 9.92
CA ARG A 41 -0.57 10.34 10.28
C ARG A 41 0.57 10.27 11.29
N PHE A 42 0.42 9.47 12.33
CA PHE A 42 1.28 9.52 13.51
C PHE A 42 2.05 8.22 13.78
N GLY A 43 1.72 7.15 13.06
CA GLY A 43 2.39 5.86 13.20
C GLY A 43 3.82 5.89 12.67
N ARG A 44 4.68 5.07 13.26
CA ARG A 44 6.04 4.83 12.79
C ARG A 44 6.00 4.06 11.47
N MET A 45 6.91 4.38 10.57
CA MET A 45 7.00 3.74 9.25
C MET A 45 7.98 2.57 9.28
N TYR A 46 7.55 1.42 8.80
CA TYR A 46 8.35 0.20 8.68
C TYR A 46 8.26 -0.32 7.25
N PHE A 47 9.39 -0.42 6.55
CA PHE A 47 9.41 -1.11 5.26
C PHE A 47 9.08 -2.58 5.46
N ARG A 48 8.29 -3.14 4.53
CA ARG A 48 7.91 -4.55 4.56
C ARG A 48 8.69 -5.29 3.50
N GLU A 49 9.28 -6.40 3.92
CA GLU A 49 9.86 -7.37 3.01
C GLU A 49 8.75 -8.02 2.19
N ILE A 50 9.11 -8.39 0.97
CA ILE A 50 8.24 -9.06 0.02
C ILE A 50 8.83 -10.42 -0.35
N SER A 51 7.96 -11.30 -0.85
CA SER A 51 8.36 -12.59 -1.40
C SER A 51 7.59 -12.89 -2.69
N GLY A 52 8.25 -13.53 -3.65
CA GLY A 52 7.60 -14.07 -4.84
C GLY A 52 7.06 -15.50 -4.65
N ASN A 53 7.49 -16.20 -3.60
CA ASN A 53 7.17 -17.62 -3.38
C ASN A 53 6.55 -17.92 -2.00
N GLY A 54 6.39 -16.92 -1.14
CA GLY A 54 5.78 -17.06 0.19
C GLY A 54 6.70 -17.72 1.21
N ARG A 55 8.00 -17.83 0.92
CA ARG A 55 9.02 -18.46 1.78
C ARG A 55 10.24 -17.58 1.97
N ASP A 56 10.78 -17.06 0.87
CA ASP A 56 12.00 -16.25 0.89
C ASP A 56 11.59 -14.78 0.87
N PHE A 57 11.71 -14.11 2.02
CA PHE A 57 11.39 -12.71 2.20
C PHE A 57 12.65 -11.86 2.18
N GLY A 58 12.56 -10.71 1.51
CA GLY A 58 13.61 -9.70 1.52
C GLY A 58 13.08 -8.33 1.15
N LEU A 59 13.86 -7.31 1.41
CA LEU A 59 13.54 -5.97 0.93
C LEU A 59 13.53 -5.97 -0.62
N PRO A 60 12.68 -5.16 -1.25
CA PRO A 60 12.61 -5.12 -2.71
C PRO A 60 13.94 -4.68 -3.32
N GLU A 61 14.61 -5.60 -4.01
CA GLU A 61 15.83 -5.36 -4.77
C GLU A 61 15.50 -5.22 -6.26
N GLY A 62 15.68 -4.02 -6.82
CA GLY A 62 15.48 -3.74 -8.24
C GLY A 62 14.06 -3.32 -8.65
N HIS A 63 13.89 -3.06 -9.95
CA HIS A 63 12.63 -2.63 -10.55
C HIS A 63 12.31 -3.43 -11.82
N PRO A 64 11.03 -3.76 -12.08
CA PRO A 64 9.85 -3.43 -11.26
C PRO A 64 9.66 -4.35 -10.04
N CYS A 65 9.04 -3.85 -8.97
CA CYS A 65 8.81 -4.57 -7.71
C CYS A 65 7.48 -4.15 -7.04
N THR A 66 7.08 -4.86 -5.99
CA THR A 66 6.07 -4.35 -5.06
C THR A 66 6.78 -3.60 -3.94
N LEU A 67 6.49 -2.31 -3.81
CA LEU A 67 6.94 -1.51 -2.67
C LEU A 67 5.86 -1.57 -1.60
N ALA A 68 6.25 -1.95 -0.38
CA ALA A 68 5.33 -2.01 0.74
C ALA A 68 5.95 -1.44 2.02
N PHE A 69 5.12 -0.75 2.79
CA PHE A 69 5.47 -0.29 4.13
C PHE A 69 4.23 -0.21 5.00
N SER A 70 4.42 -0.42 6.29
CA SER A 70 3.39 -0.27 7.30
C SER A 70 3.57 1.03 8.06
N ARG A 71 2.46 1.65 8.42
CA ARG A 71 2.39 2.69 9.43
C ARG A 71 1.75 2.09 10.67
N ILE A 72 2.49 2.03 11.77
CA ILE A 72 2.04 1.38 13.00
C ILE A 72 1.95 2.41 14.13
N LEU A 73 0.79 2.47 14.78
CA LEU A 73 0.55 3.29 15.96
C LEU A 73 -0.13 2.46 17.04
N ALA A 74 0.56 2.23 18.16
CA ALA A 74 0.13 1.28 19.19
C ALA A 74 -0.12 -0.11 18.58
N ASN A 75 -1.35 -0.61 18.64
CA ASN A 75 -1.73 -1.94 18.13
C ASN A 75 -2.45 -1.87 16.77
N ASP A 76 -2.34 -0.74 16.07
CA ASP A 76 -3.01 -0.51 14.78
C ASP A 76 -1.96 -0.44 13.67
N GLU A 77 -1.98 -1.43 12.79
CA GLU A 77 -1.17 -1.48 11.58
C GLU A 77 -2.02 -1.06 10.37
N VAL A 78 -1.49 -0.12 9.60
CA VAL A 78 -2.01 0.19 8.27
C VAL A 78 -0.93 -0.08 7.25
N LEU A 79 -1.17 -1.03 6.36
CA LEU A 79 -0.26 -1.42 5.29
C LEU A 79 -0.53 -0.59 4.03
N VAL A 80 0.53 -0.07 3.42
CA VAL A 80 0.51 0.57 2.11
C VAL A 80 1.34 -0.27 1.16
N ALA A 81 0.80 -0.60 -0.01
CA ALA A 81 1.51 -1.35 -1.04
C ALA A 81 1.28 -0.76 -2.43
N TYR A 82 2.30 -0.86 -3.28
CA TYR A 82 2.31 -0.30 -4.63
C TYR A 82 3.09 -1.18 -5.59
N ASN A 83 2.46 -1.56 -6.70
CA ASN A 83 3.14 -2.22 -7.80
C ASN A 83 3.84 -1.17 -8.69
N THR A 84 5.17 -1.18 -8.74
CA THR A 84 5.94 -0.21 -9.55
C THR A 84 5.99 -0.57 -11.03
N SER A 85 5.48 -1.73 -11.45
CA SER A 85 5.41 -2.08 -12.88
C SER A 85 4.33 -1.25 -13.58
N THR A 86 4.69 -0.69 -14.74
CA THR A 86 3.75 0.01 -15.62
C THR A 86 2.96 -0.95 -16.51
N THR A 87 3.39 -2.21 -16.62
CA THR A 87 2.88 -3.17 -17.60
C THR A 87 2.38 -4.46 -16.97
N ASP A 88 3.02 -4.93 -15.90
CA ASP A 88 2.81 -6.27 -15.37
C ASP A 88 2.02 -6.25 -14.07
N GLN A 89 1.09 -7.19 -13.96
CA GLN A 89 0.45 -7.51 -12.69
C GLN A 89 1.45 -8.27 -11.80
N ARG A 90 1.39 -8.00 -10.49
CA ARG A 90 2.17 -8.72 -9.47
C ARG A 90 1.25 -9.37 -8.45
N ALA A 91 1.73 -10.41 -7.78
CA ALA A 91 0.98 -11.14 -6.74
C ALA A 91 1.91 -11.55 -5.59
N ASP A 92 2.71 -10.58 -5.14
CA ASP A 92 3.74 -10.80 -4.13
C ASP A 92 3.11 -11.01 -2.74
N PHE A 93 3.82 -11.75 -1.90
CA PHE A 93 3.55 -11.87 -0.48
C PHE A 93 4.24 -10.71 0.24
N VAL A 94 3.56 -10.07 1.17
CA VAL A 94 4.04 -8.89 1.90
C VAL A 94 3.96 -9.17 3.39
N LEU A 95 5.06 -9.00 4.11
CA LEU A 95 5.07 -9.16 5.57
C LEU A 95 4.14 -8.14 6.25
N VAL A 96 3.53 -8.58 7.35
CA VAL A 96 2.81 -7.74 8.32
C VAL A 96 3.45 -7.91 9.69
N ASP A 97 3.05 -7.11 10.68
CA ASP A 97 3.59 -7.23 12.04
C ASP A 97 3.08 -8.53 12.69
N ASP A 98 4.00 -9.43 13.02
CA ASP A 98 3.71 -10.72 13.63
C ASP A 98 3.28 -10.61 15.10
N THR A 99 3.51 -9.47 15.74
CA THR A 99 3.02 -9.22 17.11
C THR A 99 1.60 -8.65 17.12
N LEU A 100 1.14 -8.06 16.01
CA LEU A 100 -0.18 -7.42 15.90
C LEU A 100 -1.22 -8.30 15.21
N HIS A 101 -0.81 -9.11 14.23
CA HIS A 101 -1.70 -9.97 13.46
C HIS A 101 -1.48 -11.43 13.79
N ARG A 102 -2.50 -12.28 13.68
CA ARG A 102 -2.45 -13.74 13.80
C ARG A 102 -2.78 -14.41 12.46
N GLY A 103 -2.31 -15.63 12.25
CA GLY A 103 -2.77 -16.45 11.12
C GLY A 103 -4.29 -16.59 11.14
N GLY A 104 -4.93 -16.33 10.00
CA GLY A 104 -6.38 -16.32 9.85
C GLY A 104 -7.04 -14.95 10.09
N ASP A 105 -6.32 -13.96 10.64
CA ASP A 105 -6.81 -12.58 10.67
C ASP A 105 -7.00 -12.05 9.25
N THR A 106 -7.73 -10.94 9.11
CA THR A 106 -7.95 -10.31 7.81
C THR A 106 -7.58 -8.83 7.84
N MET A 107 -7.03 -8.35 6.72
CA MET A 107 -6.84 -6.94 6.45
C MET A 107 -7.83 -6.49 5.38
N THR A 108 -8.51 -5.38 5.62
CA THR A 108 -9.54 -4.81 4.74
C THR A 108 -8.95 -3.71 3.88
N PHE A 109 -9.30 -3.68 2.59
CA PHE A 109 -8.93 -2.57 1.72
C PHE A 109 -9.65 -1.28 2.12
N LEU A 110 -8.88 -0.25 2.40
CA LEU A 110 -9.36 1.12 2.65
C LEU A 110 -9.31 1.97 1.38
N TYR A 111 -8.37 1.67 0.48
CA TYR A 111 -8.21 2.36 -0.81
C TYR A 111 -7.61 1.42 -1.86
N GLY A 112 -7.94 1.66 -3.13
CA GLY A 112 -7.32 1.00 -4.27
C GLY A 112 -7.72 -0.46 -4.49
N GLY A 113 -8.51 -1.05 -3.59
CA GLY A 113 -9.03 -2.42 -3.68
C GLY A 113 -10.40 -2.56 -3.01
N ARG A 114 -10.93 -3.78 -2.96
CA ARG A 114 -12.20 -4.11 -2.29
C ARG A 114 -12.07 -5.45 -1.57
N GLY A 115 -12.87 -5.62 -0.51
CA GLY A 115 -12.89 -6.85 0.28
C GLY A 115 -11.73 -6.92 1.27
N THR A 116 -11.30 -8.13 1.58
CA THR A 116 -10.28 -8.42 2.58
C THR A 116 -9.27 -9.43 2.04
N VAL A 117 -8.07 -9.42 2.62
CA VAL A 117 -7.03 -10.44 2.42
C VAL A 117 -6.73 -11.11 3.75
N THR A 118 -6.44 -12.40 3.71
CA THR A 118 -6.19 -13.19 4.92
C THR A 118 -4.70 -13.21 5.24
N VAL A 119 -4.38 -12.98 6.51
CA VAL A 119 -3.04 -13.13 7.07
C VAL A 119 -2.73 -14.62 7.18
N GLN A 120 -1.56 -15.00 6.66
CA GLN A 120 -1.05 -16.35 6.63
C GLN A 120 0.20 -16.43 7.51
N ASP A 121 0.36 -17.55 8.20
CA ASP A 121 1.60 -17.85 8.90
C ASP A 121 2.67 -18.34 7.91
N HIS A 122 3.93 -18.07 8.22
CA HIS A 122 5.03 -18.64 7.46
C HIS A 122 4.98 -20.18 7.47
N PRO A 123 5.23 -20.85 6.33
CA PRO A 123 5.12 -22.31 6.24
C PRO A 123 6.14 -23.06 7.10
N ASP A 124 7.23 -22.41 7.51
CA ASP A 124 8.27 -23.00 8.36
C ASP A 124 7.93 -22.78 9.85
N PRO A 125 7.73 -23.85 10.66
CA PRO A 125 7.21 -23.73 12.03
C PRO A 125 8.05 -22.92 13.01
N GLY A 126 9.33 -22.70 12.71
CA GLY A 126 10.24 -21.89 13.54
C GLY A 126 10.27 -20.41 13.17
N ASN A 127 9.61 -20.01 12.08
CA ASN A 127 9.58 -18.63 11.63
C ASN A 127 8.26 -17.98 12.07
N PRO A 128 8.29 -16.98 12.96
CA PRO A 128 7.06 -16.32 13.44
C PRO A 128 6.44 -15.36 12.41
N SER A 129 7.13 -15.11 11.29
CA SER A 129 6.71 -14.14 10.27
C SER A 129 5.30 -14.43 9.77
N ARG A 130 4.56 -13.36 9.51
CA ARG A 130 3.21 -13.39 8.96
C ARG A 130 3.15 -12.51 7.72
N PHE A 131 2.32 -12.90 6.77
CA PHE A 131 2.18 -12.18 5.52
C PHE A 131 0.78 -12.23 4.95
N ILE A 132 0.52 -11.34 4.01
CA ILE A 132 -0.65 -11.38 3.13
C ILE A 132 -0.19 -11.54 1.69
N GLN A 133 -1.02 -12.13 0.83
CA GLN A 133 -0.78 -12.14 -0.61
C GLN A 133 -1.57 -11.01 -1.27
N LEU A 134 -0.90 -10.17 -2.05
CA LEU A 134 -1.48 -8.99 -2.67
C LEU A 134 -1.43 -9.07 -4.21
N PRO A 135 -2.55 -9.41 -4.88
CA PRO A 135 -2.65 -9.24 -6.32
C PRO A 135 -2.82 -7.76 -6.65
N LEU A 136 -1.82 -7.18 -7.33
CA LEU A 136 -1.77 -5.77 -7.71
C LEU A 136 -1.62 -5.62 -9.23
N ALA A 137 -2.60 -4.99 -9.85
CA ALA A 137 -2.53 -4.54 -11.24
C ALA A 137 -1.35 -3.57 -11.46
N PRO A 138 -0.93 -3.32 -12.71
CA PRO A 138 0.12 -2.36 -13.01
C PRO A 138 -0.19 -0.99 -12.39
N MET A 139 0.81 -0.38 -11.74
CA MET A 139 0.70 0.92 -11.06
C MET A 139 -0.39 0.99 -9.97
N GLN A 140 -0.90 -0.14 -9.49
CA GLN A 140 -1.94 -0.14 -8.47
C GLN A 140 -1.34 0.21 -7.11
N PHE A 141 -1.93 1.21 -6.46
CA PHE A 141 -1.63 1.64 -5.10
C PHE A 141 -2.80 1.27 -4.18
N VAL A 142 -2.52 0.59 -3.08
CA VAL A 142 -3.53 0.12 -2.13
C VAL A 142 -3.16 0.51 -0.70
N ILE A 143 -4.19 0.68 0.13
CA ILE A 143 -4.07 0.87 1.58
C ILE A 143 -4.97 -0.17 2.23
N LEU A 144 -4.43 -0.91 3.21
CA LEU A 144 -5.13 -1.94 3.96
C LEU A 144 -4.99 -1.72 5.46
N ARG A 145 -5.99 -2.19 6.22
CA ARG A 145 -5.98 -2.24 7.68
C ARG A 145 -6.66 -3.51 8.15
#